data_AF-A0A9D5WJ50-F1
#
_entry.id   AF-A0A9D5WJ50-F1
#
_cell.length_a   1.000
_cell.length_b   1.000
_cell.length_c   1.000
_cell.angle_alpha   90.00
_cell.angle_beta   90.00
_cell.angle_gamma   90.00
#
_symmetry.space_group_name_H-M   'P 1'
#
loop_
_entity.id
_entity.type
_entity.pdbx_description
1 polymer ?
#
loop_
_entity_poly.entity_id
_entity_poly.type
_entity_poly.pdbx_seq_one_letter_code
_entity_poly.pdbx_strand_id
1 'polypeptide(L)'
;MEKNIWIASAAALARRLHKGQVDKAGLDYFEGHLSTVASMGRAWQEQVVGYLHGASEDTPHTVEETLALLEEEARQSLGKE
;
A
#
# COMPACT_ATOMS: atom_id res chain seq x y z
N MET A 1 -16.78 -12.24 -4.52
CA MET A 1 -15.79 -12.08 -3.44
C MET A 1 -15.71 -10.59 -3.19
N GLU A 2 -16.25 -10.12 -2.07
CA GLU A 2 -16.24 -8.69 -1.73
C GLU A 2 -14.77 -8.25 -1.63
N LYS A 3 -14.36 -7.25 -2.43
CA LYS A 3 -13.02 -6.69 -2.33
C LYS A 3 -12.92 -5.98 -0.97
N ASN A 4 -12.01 -6.44 -0.11
CA ASN A 4 -11.76 -5.76 1.16
C ASN A 4 -11.31 -4.32 0.86
N ILE A 5 -12.01 -3.35 1.45
CA ILE A 5 -11.78 -1.92 1.22
C ILE A 5 -10.34 -1.51 1.53
N TRP A 6 -9.72 -2.13 2.54
CA TRP A 6 -8.36 -1.84 2.95
C TRP A 6 -7.34 -2.24 1.88
N ILE A 7 -7.54 -3.40 1.23
CA ILE A 7 -6.66 -3.84 0.13
C ILE A 7 -6.75 -2.86 -1.03
N ALA A 8 -7.98 -2.49 -1.42
CA ALA A 8 -8.20 -1.58 -2.54
C ALA A 8 -7.61 -0.19 -2.27
N SER A 9 -7.77 0.31 -1.04
CA SER A 9 -7.27 1.61 -0.61
C SER A 9 -5.74 1.60 -0.48
N ALA A 10 -5.15 0.54 0.06
CA ALA A 10 -3.70 0.38 0.12
C ALA A 10 -3.07 0.34 -1.27
N ALA A 11 -3.69 -0.35 -2.23
CA ALA A 11 -3.23 -0.37 -3.61
C ALA A 11 -3.30 1.02 -4.28
N ALA A 12 -4.41 1.75 -4.08
CA ALA A 12 -4.57 3.11 -4.60
C ALA A 12 -3.55 4.08 -3.99
N LEU A 13 -3.36 4.01 -2.67
CA LEU A 13 -2.39 4.81 -1.94
C LEU A 13 -0.97 4.50 -2.41
N ALA A 14 -0.56 3.22 -2.45
CA ALA A 14 0.76 2.80 -2.90
C ALA A 14 1.09 3.32 -4.31
N ARG A 15 0.13 3.20 -5.25
CA ARG A 15 0.29 3.74 -6.61
C ARG A 15 0.50 5.26 -6.61
N ARG A 16 -0.16 5.98 -5.71
CA ARG A 16 -0.03 7.44 -5.57
C ARG A 16 1.31 7.82 -4.97
N LEU A 17 1.74 7.16 -3.89
CA LEU A 17 2.98 7.50 -3.16
C LEU A 17 4.23 7.21 -3.99
N HIS A 18 4.24 6.10 -4.74
CA HIS A 18 5.39 5.66 -5.53
C HIS A 18 5.31 6.07 -7.00
N LYS A 19 4.45 7.04 -7.35
CA LYS A 19 4.26 7.47 -8.73
C LYS A 19 5.59 7.94 -9.35
N GLY A 20 5.98 7.29 -10.45
CA GLY A 20 7.21 7.60 -11.17
C GLY A 20 8.47 6.91 -10.62
N GLN A 21 8.35 6.16 -9.52
CA GLN A 21 9.42 5.26 -9.10
C GLN A 21 9.44 4.04 -10.02
N VAL A 22 10.64 3.51 -10.23
CA VAL A 22 10.86 2.27 -10.97
C VAL A 22 11.59 1.26 -10.10
N ASP A 23 11.30 -0.01 -10.30
CA ASP A 23 12.04 -1.11 -9.67
C ASP A 23 13.45 -1.24 -10.28
N LYS A 24 14.22 -2.20 -9.76
CA LYS A 24 15.59 -2.46 -10.22
C LYS A 24 15.67 -2.99 -11.66
N ALA A 25 14.56 -3.47 -12.22
CA ALA A 25 14.44 -3.93 -13.60
C ALA A 25 13.93 -2.81 -14.54
N GLY A 26 13.62 -1.62 -14.00
CA GLY A 26 13.11 -0.48 -14.76
C GLY A 26 11.60 -0.52 -15.01
N LEU A 27 10.86 -1.41 -14.35
CA LEU A 27 9.40 -1.43 -14.40
C LEU A 27 8.83 -0.44 -13.39
N ASP A 28 7.60 0.03 -13.60
CA ASP A 28 6.88 0.81 -12.61
C ASP A 28 6.88 0.08 -11.26
N TYR A 29 7.30 0.77 -10.19
CA TYR A 29 7.53 0.14 -8.88
C TYR A 29 6.26 -0.48 -8.29
N PHE A 30 5.11 0.13 -8.53
CA PHE A 30 3.84 -0.39 -8.06
C PHE A 30 3.48 -1.71 -8.77
N GLU A 31 3.62 -1.78 -10.09
CA GLU A 31 3.30 -2.98 -10.86
C GLU A 31 4.33 -4.10 -10.66
N GLY A 32 5.64 -3.77 -10.71
CA GLY A 32 6.72 -4.75 -10.66
C GLY A 32 6.98 -5.34 -9.27
N HIS A 33 6.92 -4.50 -8.22
CA HIS A 33 7.30 -4.87 -6.86
C HIS A 33 6.12 -4.95 -5.91
N LEU A 34 5.43 -3.83 -5.67
CA LEU A 34 4.43 -3.73 -4.61
C LEU A 34 3.23 -4.68 -4.84
N SER A 35 2.74 -4.76 -6.08
CA SER A 35 1.66 -5.68 -6.45
C SER A 35 2.07 -7.15 -6.29
N THR A 36 3.32 -7.48 -6.62
CA THR A 36 3.87 -8.83 -6.44
C THR A 36 3.92 -9.20 -4.95
N VAL A 37 4.52 -8.34 -4.10
CA VAL A 37 4.62 -8.57 -2.66
C VAL A 37 3.24 -8.68 -2.02
N ALA A 38 2.31 -7.77 -2.34
CA ALA A 38 0.95 -7.81 -1.82
C ALA A 38 0.22 -9.10 -2.22
N SER A 39 0.42 -9.61 -3.44
CA SER A 39 -0.23 -10.85 -3.90
C SER A 39 0.19 -12.10 -3.13
N MET A 40 1.35 -12.05 -2.43
CA MET A 40 1.85 -13.15 -1.61
C MET A 40 1.16 -13.24 -0.24
N GLY A 41 0.45 -12.18 0.19
CA GLY A 41 -0.31 -12.16 1.44
C GLY A 41 -1.55 -13.04 1.40
N ARG A 42 -1.80 -13.76 2.50
CA ARG A 42 -2.94 -14.68 2.69
C ARG A 42 -4.08 -14.03 3.46
N ALA A 43 -3.76 -13.11 4.37
CA ALA A 43 -4.74 -12.28 5.08
C ALA A 43 -4.77 -10.86 4.51
N TRP A 44 -5.88 -10.14 4.69
CA TRP A 44 -6.00 -8.78 4.16
C TRP A 44 -4.95 -7.83 4.75
N GLN A 45 -4.58 -8.01 6.03
CA GLN A 45 -3.53 -7.22 6.67
C GLN A 45 -2.17 -7.44 6.00
N GLU A 46 -1.83 -8.69 5.67
CA GLU A 46 -0.58 -9.02 4.98
C GLU A 46 -0.53 -8.39 3.59
N GLN A 47 -1.67 -8.34 2.88
CA GLN A 47 -1.75 -7.69 1.58
C GLN A 47 -1.65 -6.16 1.68
N VAL A 48 -2.29 -5.54 2.69
CA VAL A 48 -2.16 -4.10 2.97
C VAL A 48 -0.72 -3.74 3.29
N VAL A 49 -0.07 -4.49 4.19
CA VAL A 49 1.35 -4.31 4.51
C VAL A 49 2.19 -4.54 3.26
N GLY A 50 1.89 -5.54 2.43
CA GLY A 50 2.61 -5.78 1.19
C GLY A 50 2.62 -4.57 0.23
N TYR A 51 1.49 -3.89 0.08
CA TYR A 51 1.41 -2.66 -0.72
C TYR A 51 2.15 -1.47 -0.08
N LEU A 52 2.18 -1.37 1.25
CA LEU A 52 2.66 -0.18 1.96
C LEU A 52 4.02 -0.36 2.64
N HIS A 53 4.67 -1.53 2.55
CA HIS A 53 5.88 -1.85 3.30
C HIS A 53 7.06 -0.89 3.03
N GLY A 54 7.16 -0.37 1.81
CA GLY A 54 8.20 0.56 1.39
C GLY A 54 7.82 2.03 1.55
N ALA A 55 6.59 2.35 1.97
CA ALA A 55 6.11 3.73 1.99
C ALA A 55 6.99 4.64 2.87
N SER A 56 7.35 4.20 4.07
CA SER A 56 8.16 5.01 4.98
C SER A 56 9.66 5.00 4.71
N GLU A 57 10.14 4.09 3.87
CA GLU A 57 11.55 3.98 3.49
C GLU A 57 11.83 4.72 2.18
N ASP A 58 10.98 4.50 1.18
CA ASP A 58 11.18 4.98 -0.20
C ASP A 58 10.43 6.30 -0.49
N THR A 59 9.68 6.83 0.47
CA THR A 59 8.94 8.10 0.32
C THR A 59 9.11 9.00 1.56
N PRO A 60 8.75 10.30 1.47
CA PRO A 60 8.87 11.21 2.61
C PRO A 60 7.87 10.97 3.75
N HIS A 61 6.97 10.00 3.63
CA HIS A 61 5.88 9.78 4.58
C HIS A 61 6.30 8.94 5.78
N THR A 62 5.89 9.30 6.99
CA THR A 62 6.09 8.42 8.15
C THR A 62 5.09 7.26 8.15
N VAL A 63 5.27 6.29 9.06
CA VAL A 63 4.30 5.21 9.26
C VAL A 63 2.94 5.78 9.68
N GLU A 64 2.92 6.73 10.60
CA GLU A 64 1.69 7.37 11.09
C GLU A 64 0.97 8.13 9.97
N GLU A 65 1.72 8.88 9.15
CA GLU A 65 1.16 9.57 7.98
C GLU A 65 0.60 8.58 6.95
N THR A 66 1.31 7.48 6.71
CA THR A 66 0.86 6.43 5.79
C THR A 66 -0.45 5.79 6.27
N LEU A 67 -0.59 5.52 7.57
CA LEU A 67 -1.84 5.00 8.15
C LEU A 67 -2.98 6.01 8.05
N ALA A 68 -2.72 7.29 8.34
CA ALA A 68 -3.73 8.35 8.20
C ALA A 68 -4.21 8.50 6.75
N LEU A 69 -3.29 8.46 5.79
CA LEU A 69 -3.61 8.48 4.36
C LEU A 69 -4.40 7.24 3.91
N LEU A 70 -4.11 6.07 4.49
CA LEU A 70 -4.86 4.84 4.22
C LEU A 70 -6.31 4.95 4.74
N GLU A 71 -6.51 5.49 5.93
CA GLU A 71 -7.84 5.77 6.49
C GLU A 71 -8.61 6.79 5.63
N GLU A 72 -7.95 7.84 5.16
CA GLU A 72 -8.52 8.83 4.24
C GLU A 72 -8.96 8.18 2.92
N GLU A 73 -8.08 7.39 2.30
CA GLU A 73 -8.34 6.68 1.05
C GLU A 73 -9.50 5.67 1.20
N ALA A 74 -9.55 4.97 2.33
CA ALA A 74 -10.62 4.02 2.66
C ALA A 74 -11.93 4.69 3.11
N ARG A 75 -11.87 5.97 3.49
CA ARG A 75 -12.96 6.71 4.16
C ARG A 75 -13.48 6.00 5.40
N GLN A 76 -12.58 5.31 6.11
CA GLN A 76 -12.86 4.53 7.32
C GLN A 76 -11.68 4.68 8.28
N SER A 77 -11.93 4.54 9.58
CA SER A 77 -10.86 4.49 10.58
C SER A 77 -10.50 3.05 10.91
N LEU A 78 -9.21 2.77 11.01
CA LEU A 78 -8.68 1.58 11.64
C LEU A 78 -8.99 1.71 13.13
N GLY A 79 -9.92 0.87 13.62
CA GLY A 79 -10.29 0.88 15.02
C GLY A 79 -9.04 0.77 15.91
N LYS A 80 -9.00 1.55 17.00
CA LYS A 80 -7.97 1.39 18.02
C LYS A 80 -8.29 0.12 18.81
N GLU A 81 -7.40 -0.87 18.76
CA GLU A 81 -7.44 -2.01 19.68
C GLU A 81 -7.26 -1.55 21.14
#